data_AF-A0A1Q8A8L1-F1
#
_entry.id   AF-A0A1Q8A8L1-F1
#
_cell.length_a   1.000
_cell.length_b   1.000
_cell.length_c   1.000
_cell.angle_alpha   90.00
_cell.angle_beta   90.00
_cell.angle_gamma   90.00
#
_symmetry.space_group_name_H-M   'P 1'
#
loop_
_entity.id
_entity.type
_entity.pdbx_description
1 polymer ?
#
loop_
_entity_poly.entity_id
_entity_poly.type
_entity_poly.pdbx_seq_one_letter_code
_entity_poly.pdbx_strand_id
1 'polypeptide(L)'
;MHGFLTTPHDGVAVDLSGGSFLWESPWTTPLPQIQSATSHNDFGLDLNGKEVGVFSDFNDYTGGAYCSGAPFRGSVVQFPMSSWPNLLEPLCIVNEPTDVAWEISFRDWKSSPWVAFSAMNTSAAEYFNSDASYQSPSSSNWNVYSGEIVLARIDANNDPTKIYRLTLSHSRQQQGFWALPRATISRDGKYVIFDSNAAWGQTGCGSITDCTDIYLIGPLL
;
A
#
# COMPACT_ATOMS: atom_id res chain seq x y z
N MET A 1 6.78 16.17 -9.01
CA MET A 1 6.38 14.95 -9.72
C MET A 1 6.83 13.79 -8.87
N HIS A 2 5.89 13.02 -8.37
CA HIS A 2 6.13 11.88 -7.47
C HIS A 2 6.29 10.57 -8.25
N GLY A 3 5.62 10.43 -9.40
CA GLY A 3 5.82 9.28 -10.28
C GLY A 3 4.95 9.26 -11.53
N PHE A 4 5.18 8.25 -12.35
CA PHE A 4 4.30 7.82 -13.44
C PHE A 4 3.90 6.38 -13.19
N LEU A 5 2.63 6.06 -13.34
CA LEU A 5 2.09 4.71 -13.20
C LEU A 5 1.31 4.36 -14.45
N THR A 6 1.61 3.23 -15.05
CA THR A 6 0.83 2.71 -16.18
C THR A 6 -0.49 2.15 -15.68
N THR A 7 -1.57 2.34 -16.43
CA THR A 7 -2.87 1.76 -16.12
C THR A 7 -3.25 0.65 -17.12
N PRO A 8 -4.19 -0.25 -16.79
CA PRO A 8 -4.57 -1.38 -17.64
C PRO A 8 -5.11 -1.02 -19.02
N HIS A 9 -5.64 0.18 -19.21
CA HIS A 9 -6.22 0.63 -20.47
C HIS A 9 -5.25 1.50 -21.30
N ASP A 10 -3.96 1.16 -21.26
CA ASP A 10 -2.88 1.88 -21.94
C ASP A 10 -2.79 3.36 -21.52
N GLY A 11 -3.29 3.67 -20.31
CA GLY A 11 -3.22 4.98 -19.70
C GLY A 11 -1.96 5.17 -18.85
N VAL A 12 -1.74 6.42 -18.45
CA VAL A 12 -0.71 6.83 -17.50
C VAL A 12 -1.34 7.72 -16.45
N ALA A 13 -1.27 7.30 -15.18
CA ALA A 13 -1.49 8.19 -14.07
C ALA A 13 -0.22 9.00 -13.79
N VAL A 14 -0.36 10.31 -13.78
CA VAL A 14 0.75 11.25 -13.50
C VAL A 14 0.56 11.78 -12.09
N ASP A 15 1.47 11.43 -11.18
CA ASP A 15 1.41 11.89 -9.80
C ASP A 15 2.21 13.18 -9.59
N LEU A 16 1.51 14.25 -9.25
CA LEU A 16 2.03 15.61 -9.10
C LEU A 16 1.82 16.10 -7.67
N SER A 17 2.47 17.20 -7.30
CA SER A 17 2.30 17.80 -5.97
C SER A 17 0.88 18.32 -5.69
N GLY A 18 0.05 18.46 -6.73
CA GLY A 18 -1.37 18.81 -6.63
C GLY A 18 -2.31 17.61 -6.81
N GLY A 19 -1.80 16.39 -6.62
CA GLY A 19 -2.54 15.15 -6.78
C GLY A 19 -2.26 14.42 -8.09
N SER A 20 -3.01 13.34 -8.31
CA SER A 20 -2.79 12.42 -9.42
C SER A 20 -3.84 12.62 -10.52
N PHE A 21 -3.40 12.62 -11.78
CA PHE A 21 -4.25 12.83 -12.96
C PHE A 21 -4.19 11.62 -13.89
N LEU A 22 -5.34 11.19 -14.40
CA LEU A 22 -5.42 10.09 -15.36
C LEU A 22 -5.22 10.63 -16.77
N TRP A 23 -4.24 10.11 -17.47
CA TRP A 23 -4.08 10.29 -18.90
C TRP A 23 -4.42 8.97 -19.56
N GLU A 24 -5.65 8.81 -20.05
CA GLU A 24 -6.11 7.61 -20.77
C GLU A 24 -7.04 7.98 -21.94
N SER A 25 -7.15 7.10 -22.93
CA SER A 25 -8.04 7.28 -24.08
C SER A 25 -9.49 6.84 -23.78
N PRO A 26 -10.52 7.60 -24.17
CA PRO A 26 -10.45 8.84 -24.93
C PRO A 26 -10.00 10.01 -24.07
N TRP A 27 -8.98 10.74 -24.53
CA TRP A 27 -8.44 11.89 -23.83
C TRP A 27 -9.55 12.94 -23.62
N THR A 28 -9.89 13.23 -22.37
CA THR A 28 -10.79 14.35 -22.04
C THR A 28 -9.98 15.58 -21.68
N THR A 29 -10.48 16.77 -22.03
CA THR A 29 -9.91 18.04 -21.62
C THR A 29 -10.96 18.80 -20.79
N PRO A 30 -10.69 19.10 -19.50
CA PRO A 30 -9.47 18.79 -18.76
C PRO A 30 -9.29 17.29 -18.49
N LEU A 31 -8.05 16.88 -18.21
CA LEU A 31 -7.74 15.50 -17.79
C LEU A 31 -8.50 15.16 -16.50
N PRO A 32 -9.03 13.94 -16.36
CA PRO A 32 -9.67 13.53 -15.12
C PRO A 32 -8.66 13.58 -13.97
N GLN A 33 -8.94 14.43 -12.97
CA GLN A 33 -8.23 14.37 -11.69
C GLN A 33 -8.72 13.14 -10.93
N ILE A 34 -7.79 12.29 -10.50
CA ILE A 34 -8.08 11.07 -9.75
C ILE A 34 -8.16 11.38 -8.25
N GLN A 35 -7.22 12.19 -7.76
CA GLN A 35 -7.19 12.69 -6.39
C GLN A 35 -6.53 14.08 -6.31
N SER A 36 -6.88 14.88 -5.29
CA SER A 36 -6.42 16.26 -5.06
C SER A 36 -5.17 16.35 -4.20
N ALA A 37 -4.79 15.26 -3.55
CA ALA A 37 -3.55 15.10 -2.78
C ALA A 37 -2.76 13.90 -3.31
N THR A 38 -1.44 13.92 -3.16
CA THR A 38 -0.59 12.75 -3.45
C THR A 38 -0.82 11.69 -2.35
N SER A 39 -1.09 10.46 -2.75
CA SER A 39 -1.10 9.26 -1.92
C SER A 39 -0.30 8.18 -2.62
N HIS A 40 0.18 7.17 -1.90
CA HIS A 40 0.81 6.01 -2.54
C HIS A 40 -0.27 5.21 -3.27
N ASN A 41 -0.08 4.87 -4.54
CA ASN A 41 -1.13 4.22 -5.29
C ASN A 41 -0.58 3.31 -6.39
N ASP A 42 -1.42 2.38 -6.83
CA ASP A 42 -1.15 1.50 -7.97
C ASP A 42 -2.47 1.25 -8.73
N PHE A 43 -2.40 0.81 -9.98
CA PHE A 43 -3.57 0.62 -10.85
C PHE A 43 -3.63 -0.79 -11.42
N GLY A 44 -4.83 -1.26 -11.69
CA GLY A 44 -5.06 -2.61 -12.19
C GLY A 44 -6.55 -2.84 -12.48
N LEU A 45 -6.92 -4.09 -12.76
CA LEU A 45 -8.30 -4.51 -12.92
C LEU A 45 -8.85 -5.17 -11.65
N ASP A 46 -10.13 -4.92 -11.35
CA ASP A 46 -10.87 -5.67 -10.33
C ASP A 46 -11.24 -7.09 -10.80
N LEU A 47 -11.92 -7.84 -9.92
CA LEU A 47 -12.41 -9.19 -10.23
C LEU A 47 -13.42 -9.24 -11.39
N ASN A 48 -14.03 -8.12 -11.76
CA ASN A 48 -14.97 -7.99 -12.87
C ASN A 48 -14.31 -7.45 -14.15
N GLY A 49 -12.99 -7.28 -14.16
CA GLY A 49 -12.25 -6.72 -15.28
C GLY A 49 -12.47 -5.21 -15.47
N LYS A 50 -12.82 -4.49 -14.40
CA LYS A 50 -12.97 -3.03 -14.40
C LYS A 50 -11.68 -2.40 -13.91
N GLU A 51 -11.24 -1.35 -14.59
CA GLU A 51 -10.08 -0.58 -14.15
C GLU A 51 -10.35 0.09 -12.80
N VAL A 52 -9.40 -0.09 -11.89
CA VAL A 52 -9.42 0.46 -10.55
C VAL A 52 -8.06 1.05 -10.18
N GLY A 53 -8.09 2.05 -9.32
CA GLY A 53 -6.94 2.53 -8.57
C GLY A 53 -7.03 2.03 -7.15
N VAL A 54 -5.90 1.57 -6.63
CA VAL A 54 -5.73 1.24 -5.23
C VAL A 54 -4.94 2.36 -4.59
N PHE A 55 -5.52 2.99 -3.59
CA PHE A 55 -4.96 4.15 -2.94
C PHE A 55 -4.57 3.83 -1.53
N SER A 56 -3.56 4.57 -1.13
CA SER A 56 -3.11 4.53 0.22
C SER A 56 -4.24 4.99 1.11
N ASP A 57 -4.66 6.20 0.82
CA ASP A 57 -5.81 6.88 1.34
C ASP A 57 -6.44 7.61 0.16
N PHE A 58 -7.76 7.47 -0.02
CA PHE A 58 -8.51 8.21 -1.02
C PHE A 58 -9.18 9.46 -0.43
N ASN A 59 -8.47 10.58 -0.50
CA ASN A 59 -8.85 11.85 0.14
C ASN A 59 -9.97 12.64 -0.57
N ASP A 60 -10.27 12.33 -1.83
CA ASP A 60 -11.24 13.08 -2.64
C ASP A 60 -12.68 12.62 -2.46
N TYR A 61 -12.91 11.65 -1.56
CA TYR A 61 -14.24 11.18 -1.26
C TYR A 61 -15.05 12.23 -0.48
N THR A 62 -16.11 12.74 -1.11
CA THR A 62 -17.01 13.75 -0.53
C THR A 62 -18.36 13.17 -0.05
N GLY A 63 -18.57 11.86 -0.22
CA GLY A 63 -19.88 11.21 -0.06
C GLY A 63 -20.28 10.75 1.35
N GLY A 64 -19.49 11.05 2.39
CA GLY A 64 -19.78 10.65 3.77
C GLY A 64 -18.68 9.80 4.41
N ALA A 65 -19.05 8.92 5.34
CA ALA A 65 -18.14 8.21 6.23
C ALA A 65 -17.50 6.96 5.58
N TYR A 66 -16.81 7.14 4.46
CA TYR A 66 -15.98 6.10 3.86
C TYR A 66 -14.78 5.76 4.76
N CYS A 67 -14.56 4.48 5.06
CA CYS A 67 -13.55 4.02 6.02
C CYS A 67 -13.55 4.86 7.31
N SER A 68 -14.73 4.99 7.95
CA SER A 68 -14.98 6.06 8.91
C SER A 68 -14.03 6.08 10.12
N GLY A 69 -13.22 7.15 10.20
CA GLY A 69 -12.50 7.58 11.40
C GLY A 69 -11.14 6.94 11.66
N ALA A 70 -10.68 6.07 10.76
CA ALA A 70 -9.44 5.35 10.92
C ALA A 70 -8.30 6.07 10.16
N PRO A 71 -7.14 6.31 10.79
CA PRO A 71 -6.01 6.94 10.13
C PRO A 71 -5.41 6.11 8.97
N PHE A 72 -5.47 4.77 9.03
CA PHE A 72 -5.08 3.91 7.91
C PHE A 72 -6.32 3.37 7.18
N ARG A 73 -6.48 3.79 5.92
CA ARG A 73 -7.65 3.51 5.08
C ARG A 73 -7.30 3.12 3.64
N GLY A 74 -6.76 1.91 3.46
CA GLY A 74 -6.47 1.35 2.14
C GLY A 74 -7.74 1.26 1.29
N SER A 75 -7.71 1.82 0.07
CA SER A 75 -8.92 2.14 -0.69
C SER A 75 -8.90 1.62 -2.12
N VAL A 76 -10.05 1.22 -2.69
CA VAL A 76 -10.22 0.91 -4.13
C VAL A 76 -11.26 1.81 -4.77
N VAL A 77 -10.91 2.41 -5.90
CA VAL A 77 -11.81 3.28 -6.69
C VAL A 77 -11.84 2.78 -8.13
N GLN A 78 -13.03 2.63 -8.72
CA GLN A 78 -13.18 2.25 -10.13
C GLN A 78 -13.16 3.46 -11.07
N PHE A 79 -12.57 3.28 -12.26
CA PHE A 79 -12.54 4.26 -13.35
C PHE A 79 -13.40 3.84 -14.57
N PRO A 80 -13.91 4.82 -15.35
CA PRO A 80 -13.98 6.23 -15.01
C PRO A 80 -14.95 6.44 -13.82
N MET A 81 -14.66 7.40 -12.94
CA MET A 81 -15.46 7.66 -11.73
C MET A 81 -16.95 7.95 -12.05
N SER A 82 -17.26 8.36 -13.28
CA SER A 82 -18.61 8.61 -13.79
C SER A 82 -19.44 7.35 -14.08
N SER A 83 -18.82 6.16 -14.14
CA SER A 83 -19.50 4.90 -14.43
C SER A 83 -20.11 4.22 -13.20
N TRP A 84 -19.87 4.76 -12.00
CA TRP A 84 -20.56 4.35 -10.78
C TRP A 84 -21.74 5.29 -10.58
N PRO A 85 -23.00 4.79 -10.65
CA PRO A 85 -24.19 5.63 -10.71
C PRO A 85 -24.43 6.49 -9.46
N ASN A 86 -23.60 6.31 -8.43
CA ASN A 86 -23.36 7.22 -7.32
C ASN A 86 -21.94 6.93 -6.82
N LEU A 87 -21.20 7.93 -6.32
CA LEU A 87 -20.02 7.74 -5.45
C LEU A 87 -20.44 7.08 -4.11
N LEU A 88 -21.17 5.97 -4.15
CA LEU A 88 -21.51 5.18 -2.99
C LEU A 88 -20.26 4.38 -2.63
N GLU A 89 -19.37 5.07 -1.92
CA GLU A 89 -18.24 4.58 -1.15
C GLU A 89 -17.20 3.79 -1.98
N PRO A 90 -15.94 4.28 -2.10
CA PRO A 90 -14.85 3.41 -2.51
C PRO A 90 -14.86 2.13 -1.66
N LEU A 91 -14.23 1.06 -2.12
CA LEU A 91 -14.15 -0.15 -1.29
C LEU A 91 -13.03 0.02 -0.26
N CYS A 92 -13.33 -0.21 1.01
CA CYS A 92 -12.36 -0.05 2.10
C CYS A 92 -11.58 -1.36 2.27
N ILE A 93 -10.40 -1.51 1.68
CA ILE A 93 -9.62 -2.75 1.79
C ILE A 93 -9.26 -3.01 3.26
N VAL A 94 -8.79 -1.97 3.94
CA VAL A 94 -8.33 -2.00 5.34
C VAL A 94 -8.82 -0.73 6.04
N ASN A 95 -9.33 -0.86 7.27
CA ASN A 95 -9.82 0.24 8.10
C ASN A 95 -9.27 0.13 9.53
N GLU A 96 -8.10 0.70 9.79
CA GLU A 96 -7.41 0.53 11.08
C GLU A 96 -7.15 1.85 11.82
N PRO A 97 -7.34 1.86 13.16
CA PRO A 97 -7.26 3.07 13.98
C PRO A 97 -5.84 3.62 14.15
N THR A 98 -4.83 2.96 13.60
CA THR A 98 -3.42 3.38 13.69
C THR A 98 -2.90 3.74 12.31
N ASP A 99 -2.32 4.93 12.17
CA ASP A 99 -1.67 5.35 10.92
C ASP A 99 -0.35 4.59 10.75
N VAL A 100 -0.37 3.58 9.88
CA VAL A 100 0.79 2.75 9.55
C VAL A 100 1.31 3.10 8.16
N ALA A 101 1.56 4.38 7.88
CA ALA A 101 1.91 4.95 6.57
C ALA A 101 2.59 3.96 5.57
N TRP A 102 2.18 3.93 4.31
CA TRP A 102 2.37 2.70 3.53
C TRP A 102 2.71 2.90 2.06
N GLU A 103 3.49 1.95 1.54
CA GLU A 103 3.75 1.77 0.12
C GLU A 103 2.81 0.69 -0.43
N ILE A 104 2.32 0.86 -1.66
CA ILE A 104 1.35 -0.05 -2.29
C ILE A 104 1.96 -0.71 -3.51
N SER A 105 1.65 -2.00 -3.67
CA SER A 105 1.75 -2.68 -4.96
C SER A 105 0.49 -3.48 -5.21
N PHE A 106 -0.06 -3.36 -6.41
CA PHE A 106 -1.26 -4.07 -6.84
C PHE A 106 -0.97 -4.91 -8.08
N ARG A 107 -1.43 -6.16 -8.08
CA ARG A 107 -1.43 -7.00 -9.29
C ARG A 107 -2.80 -7.60 -9.48
N ASP A 108 -3.34 -7.43 -10.66
CA ASP A 108 -4.71 -7.76 -11.09
C ASP A 108 -4.81 -9.14 -11.75
N TRP A 109 -3.89 -10.05 -11.42
CA TRP A 109 -3.88 -11.37 -12.03
C TRP A 109 -5.19 -12.11 -11.73
N LYS A 110 -5.83 -12.66 -12.78
CA LYS A 110 -7.23 -13.13 -12.75
C LYS A 110 -7.57 -14.13 -11.62
N SER A 111 -6.61 -14.93 -11.15
CA SER A 111 -6.84 -15.88 -10.06
C SER A 111 -6.60 -15.28 -8.67
N SER A 112 -5.88 -14.16 -8.59
CA SER A 112 -5.17 -13.72 -7.41
C SER A 112 -4.95 -12.19 -7.43
N PRO A 113 -6.02 -11.36 -7.48
CA PRO A 113 -5.86 -9.91 -7.47
C PRO A 113 -5.47 -9.43 -6.07
N TRP A 114 -4.17 -9.25 -5.89
CA TRP A 114 -3.55 -8.99 -4.60
C TRP A 114 -3.08 -7.55 -4.50
N VAL A 115 -3.39 -6.93 -3.36
CA VAL A 115 -2.85 -5.66 -2.93
C VAL A 115 -1.88 -5.93 -1.80
N ALA A 116 -0.62 -5.53 -1.97
CA ALA A 116 0.40 -5.56 -0.94
C ALA A 116 0.57 -4.15 -0.36
N PHE A 117 0.54 -4.05 0.96
CA PHE A 117 0.88 -2.87 1.72
C PHE A 117 2.19 -3.12 2.46
N SER A 118 3.11 -2.17 2.39
CA SER A 118 4.28 -2.13 3.27
C SER A 118 4.00 -1.10 4.36
N ALA A 119 3.57 -1.57 5.52
CA ALA A 119 3.11 -0.71 6.61
C ALA A 119 4.27 -0.31 7.53
N MET A 120 4.36 0.98 7.90
CA MET A 120 5.43 1.43 8.82
C MET A 120 5.21 0.89 10.24
N ASN A 121 6.30 0.83 10.98
CA ASN A 121 6.27 0.80 12.43
C ASN A 121 5.63 2.09 12.97
N THR A 122 4.84 1.98 14.03
CA THR A 122 4.10 3.10 14.67
C THR A 122 4.74 3.51 16.00
N SER A 123 5.71 2.73 16.46
CA SER A 123 6.44 2.95 17.70
C SER A 123 7.94 2.99 17.44
N ALA A 124 8.63 3.93 18.09
CA ALA A 124 10.10 4.00 18.08
C ALA A 124 10.76 2.74 18.62
N ALA A 125 10.08 2.03 19.51
CA ALA A 125 10.54 0.76 20.06
C ALA A 125 10.65 -0.35 19.00
N GLU A 126 10.15 -0.15 17.78
CA GLU A 126 10.11 -1.18 16.73
C GLU A 126 10.94 -0.82 15.48
N TYR A 127 11.55 0.37 15.42
CA TYR A 127 12.37 0.83 14.27
C TYR A 127 13.70 0.07 14.16
N PHE A 128 14.52 0.09 15.21
CA PHE A 128 15.80 -0.61 15.23
C PHE A 128 16.09 -1.17 16.62
N ASN A 129 16.54 -2.42 16.68
CA ASN A 129 17.02 -3.06 17.91
C ASN A 129 18.39 -2.60 18.41
N SER A 130 19.02 -1.67 17.72
CA SER A 130 20.16 -0.90 18.23
C SER A 130 19.73 0.35 19.00
N ASP A 131 18.46 0.77 18.90
CA ASP A 131 17.93 1.88 19.67
C ASP A 131 17.71 1.44 21.13
N ALA A 132 18.09 2.28 22.09
CA ALA A 132 17.93 2.00 23.51
C ALA A 132 16.46 1.84 23.93
N SER A 133 15.52 2.36 23.12
CA SER A 133 14.09 2.22 23.32
C SER A 133 13.48 0.96 22.69
N TYR A 134 14.27 0.15 21.99
CA TYR A 134 13.74 -1.02 21.30
C TYR A 134 13.13 -2.06 22.23
N GLN A 135 11.99 -2.59 21.81
CA GLN A 135 11.36 -3.75 22.40
C GLN A 135 11.03 -4.75 21.31
N SER A 136 11.42 -6.01 21.49
CA SER A 136 10.99 -7.06 20.58
C SER A 136 9.46 -7.13 20.53
N PRO A 137 8.87 -7.29 19.34
CA PRO A 137 7.44 -7.41 19.22
C PRO A 137 6.91 -8.63 19.99
N SER A 138 5.79 -8.45 20.66
CA SER A 138 5.11 -9.41 21.52
C SER A 138 3.61 -9.19 21.43
N SER A 139 2.80 -10.14 21.89
CA SER A 139 1.35 -9.98 21.91
C SER A 139 0.85 -8.78 22.74
N SER A 140 1.69 -8.20 23.59
CA SER A 140 1.34 -7.06 24.47
C SER A 140 1.77 -5.68 23.97
N ASN A 141 2.66 -5.59 22.98
CA ASN A 141 3.14 -4.30 22.44
C ASN A 141 2.98 -4.19 20.91
N TRP A 142 2.50 -5.25 20.25
CA TRP A 142 2.25 -5.25 18.82
C TRP A 142 0.97 -4.48 18.45
N ASN A 143 1.10 -3.53 17.53
CA ASN A 143 -0.04 -2.90 16.85
C ASN A 143 -0.30 -3.58 15.51
N VAL A 144 -1.54 -4.01 15.27
CA VAL A 144 -1.91 -4.73 14.04
C VAL A 144 -1.47 -3.93 12.80
N TYR A 145 -0.87 -4.64 11.84
CA TYR A 145 -0.25 -4.12 10.61
C TYR A 145 1.00 -3.27 10.80
N SER A 146 1.34 -2.84 12.02
CA SER A 146 2.52 -2.03 12.23
C SER A 146 3.80 -2.81 11.94
N GLY A 147 4.63 -2.28 11.04
CA GLY A 147 5.88 -2.93 10.65
C GLY A 147 5.69 -4.23 9.89
N GLU A 148 4.57 -4.38 9.16
CA GLU A 148 4.22 -5.61 8.46
C GLU A 148 4.23 -5.45 6.94
N ILE A 149 4.46 -6.56 6.24
CA ILE A 149 3.97 -6.72 4.87
C ILE A 149 2.58 -7.35 4.95
N VAL A 150 1.57 -6.60 4.52
CA VAL A 150 0.17 -7.02 4.52
C VAL A 150 -0.26 -7.29 3.09
N LEU A 151 -0.92 -8.42 2.84
CA LEU A 151 -1.47 -8.80 1.57
C LEU A 151 -2.99 -8.90 1.70
N ALA A 152 -3.73 -8.12 0.94
CA ALA A 152 -5.18 -8.16 0.93
C ALA A 152 -5.69 -8.50 -0.46
N ARG A 153 -6.82 -9.20 -0.55
CA ARG A 153 -7.53 -9.27 -1.82
C ARG A 153 -8.11 -7.91 -2.18
N ILE A 154 -8.22 -7.62 -3.47
CA ILE A 154 -8.81 -6.37 -3.97
C ILE A 154 -10.25 -6.13 -3.47
N ASP A 155 -11.00 -7.20 -3.17
CA ASP A 155 -12.36 -7.18 -2.65
C ASP A 155 -12.45 -7.45 -1.13
N ALA A 156 -11.37 -7.16 -0.39
CA ALA A 156 -11.31 -7.41 1.06
C ALA A 156 -12.48 -6.71 1.78
N ASN A 157 -12.74 -5.44 1.48
CA ASN A 157 -13.80 -4.65 2.13
C ASN A 157 -13.75 -4.74 3.67
N ASN A 158 -12.54 -4.64 4.23
CA ASN A 158 -12.25 -4.77 5.65
C ASN A 158 -12.62 -6.14 6.25
N ASP A 159 -12.78 -7.17 5.42
CA ASP A 159 -12.95 -8.56 5.84
C ASP A 159 -11.58 -9.17 6.19
N PRO A 160 -11.30 -9.44 7.48
CA PRO A 160 -10.01 -9.99 7.90
C PRO A 160 -9.76 -11.39 7.32
N THR A 161 -10.76 -12.10 6.83
CA THR A 161 -10.57 -13.41 6.18
C THR A 161 -9.92 -13.32 4.79
N LYS A 162 -9.87 -12.09 4.23
CA LYS A 162 -9.26 -11.77 2.93
C LYS A 162 -7.98 -10.94 3.09
N ILE A 163 -7.50 -10.76 4.32
CA ILE A 163 -6.30 -9.99 4.66
C ILE A 163 -5.31 -10.94 5.34
N TYR A 164 -4.09 -10.95 4.83
CA TYR A 164 -3.02 -11.85 5.24
C TYR A 164 -1.82 -11.02 5.69
N ARG A 165 -1.37 -11.25 6.91
CA ARG A 165 -0.19 -10.63 7.50
C ARG A 165 1.00 -11.53 7.17
N LEU A 166 1.80 -11.18 6.17
CA LEU A 166 2.78 -12.10 5.60
C LEU A 166 4.03 -12.22 6.47
N THR A 167 4.56 -11.09 6.95
CA THR A 167 5.76 -11.05 7.78
C THR A 167 5.89 -9.70 8.48
N LEU A 168 6.68 -9.70 9.54
CA LEU A 168 7.36 -8.49 10.00
C LEU A 168 8.37 -8.04 8.97
N SER A 169 8.32 -6.75 8.66
CA SER A 169 9.24 -6.09 7.75
C SER A 169 10.19 -5.17 8.51
N HIS A 170 9.75 -4.51 9.58
CA HIS A 170 10.47 -3.47 10.35
C HIS A 170 11.07 -2.35 9.49
N SER A 171 10.74 -1.10 9.81
CA SER A 171 11.26 0.11 9.16
C SER A 171 12.58 0.57 9.78
N ARG A 172 13.49 1.14 8.97
CA ARG A 172 14.75 1.73 9.43
C ARG A 172 14.54 2.94 10.35
N GLN A 173 13.45 3.70 10.21
CA GLN A 173 13.16 4.85 11.10
C GLN A 173 11.72 5.32 10.88
N GLN A 174 11.25 6.28 11.70
CA GLN A 174 10.03 7.02 11.41
C GLN A 174 10.31 7.95 10.21
N GLN A 175 9.94 7.48 9.01
CA GLN A 175 9.94 8.26 7.76
C GLN A 175 11.30 8.47 7.07
N GLY A 176 11.24 8.60 5.74
CA GLY A 176 12.39 8.83 4.86
C GLY A 176 12.39 7.90 3.65
N PHE A 177 12.98 8.35 2.54
CA PHE A 177 12.98 7.57 1.29
C PHE A 177 13.60 6.17 1.45
N TRP A 178 14.57 5.99 2.33
CA TRP A 178 15.18 4.69 2.61
C TRP A 178 14.66 4.02 3.88
N ALA A 179 13.65 4.61 4.53
CA ALA A 179 13.24 4.17 5.86
C ALA A 179 12.37 2.91 5.82
N LEU A 180 11.83 2.51 4.67
CA LEU A 180 10.70 1.59 4.61
C LEU A 180 10.94 0.49 3.59
N PRO A 181 10.59 -0.75 3.95
CA PRO A 181 10.42 -1.84 3.01
C PRO A 181 9.47 -1.43 1.88
N ARG A 182 9.81 -1.80 0.65
CA ARG A 182 8.93 -1.65 -0.51
C ARG A 182 8.56 -3.00 -1.08
N ALA A 183 7.46 -3.55 -0.58
CA ALA A 183 6.89 -4.75 -1.13
C ALA A 183 6.34 -4.48 -2.54
N THR A 184 6.72 -5.34 -3.47
CA THR A 184 6.09 -5.43 -4.78
C THR A 184 5.69 -6.86 -5.10
N ILE A 185 4.57 -7.00 -5.79
CA ILE A 185 4.06 -8.29 -6.20
C ILE A 185 4.57 -8.61 -7.61
N SER A 186 5.00 -9.86 -7.83
CA SER A 186 5.43 -10.35 -9.14
C SER A 186 4.33 -10.21 -10.18
N ARG A 187 4.72 -10.11 -11.46
CA ARG A 187 3.77 -9.91 -12.56
C ARG A 187 2.68 -10.98 -12.65
N ASP A 188 2.99 -12.22 -12.26
CA ASP A 188 2.06 -13.35 -12.24
C ASP A 188 1.27 -13.48 -10.92
N GLY A 189 1.43 -12.52 -10.00
CA GLY A 189 0.71 -12.49 -8.73
C GLY A 189 1.15 -13.54 -7.71
N LYS A 190 2.23 -14.29 -7.98
CA LYS A 190 2.63 -15.45 -7.15
C LYS A 190 3.66 -15.14 -6.08
N TYR A 191 4.33 -14.01 -6.13
CA TYR A 191 5.39 -13.71 -5.17
C TYR A 191 5.31 -12.27 -4.71
N VAL A 192 5.64 -12.04 -3.44
CA VAL A 192 5.94 -10.70 -2.92
C VAL A 192 7.44 -10.63 -2.68
N ILE A 193 8.09 -9.60 -3.20
CA ILE A 193 9.49 -9.29 -2.91
C ILE A 193 9.55 -7.94 -2.19
N PHE A 194 10.37 -7.85 -1.15
CA PHE A 194 10.60 -6.60 -0.43
C PHE A 194 12.03 -6.55 0.10
N ASP A 195 12.54 -5.36 0.32
CA ASP A 195 13.80 -5.14 1.01
C ASP A 195 13.56 -4.85 2.50
N SER A 196 14.42 -5.37 3.37
CA SER A 196 14.40 -5.00 4.79
C SER A 196 15.77 -5.26 5.40
N ASN A 197 16.10 -4.53 6.45
CA ASN A 197 17.30 -4.74 7.25
C ASN A 197 16.98 -5.19 8.68
N ALA A 198 15.76 -5.68 8.92
CA ALA A 198 15.31 -6.17 10.22
C ALA A 198 16.26 -7.18 10.86
N ALA A 199 16.84 -8.08 10.05
CA ALA A 199 17.80 -9.08 10.51
C ALA A 199 19.06 -8.47 11.15
N TRP A 200 19.39 -7.22 10.79
CA TRP A 200 20.64 -6.57 11.16
C TRP A 200 20.52 -5.56 12.28
N GLY A 201 19.31 -5.22 12.75
CA GLY A 201 19.23 -4.09 13.66
C GLY A 201 19.87 -4.36 15.05
N GLN A 202 20.09 -5.61 15.47
CA GLN A 202 20.71 -5.94 16.78
C GLN A 202 22.24 -5.86 16.72
N THR A 203 22.80 -6.32 15.60
CA THR A 203 24.24 -6.45 15.40
C THR A 203 24.82 -5.30 14.59
N GLY A 204 23.95 -4.48 13.99
CA GLY A 204 24.31 -3.60 12.89
C GLY A 204 24.78 -4.38 11.66
N CYS A 205 25.13 -3.64 10.61
CA CYS A 205 25.69 -4.15 9.36
C CYS A 205 27.23 -4.34 9.43
N GLY A 206 27.80 -4.56 10.63
CA GLY A 206 29.24 -4.65 10.83
C GLY A 206 29.98 -3.36 10.44
N SER A 207 30.94 -3.46 9.50
CA SER A 207 31.72 -2.30 9.00
C SER A 207 31.02 -1.51 7.88
N ILE A 208 29.84 -1.95 7.44
CA ILE A 208 29.05 -1.27 6.41
C ILE A 208 28.02 -0.38 7.11
N THR A 209 27.81 0.84 6.59
CA THR A 209 26.85 1.80 7.18
C THR A 209 25.40 1.49 6.83
N ASP A 210 25.14 0.98 5.63
CA ASP A 210 23.80 0.66 5.14
C ASP A 210 23.78 -0.74 4.52
N CYS A 211 22.98 -1.63 5.09
CA CYS A 211 22.69 -2.93 4.50
C CYS A 211 21.19 -3.15 4.44
N THR A 212 20.76 -3.97 3.49
CA THR A 212 19.40 -4.46 3.37
C THR A 212 19.47 -5.86 2.78
N ASP A 213 18.64 -6.74 3.28
CA ASP A 213 18.38 -8.04 2.68
C ASP A 213 17.17 -7.93 1.76
N ILE A 214 17.09 -8.87 0.82
CA ILE A 214 15.95 -9.02 -0.07
C ILE A 214 15.22 -10.29 0.31
N TYR A 215 13.93 -10.16 0.62
CA TYR A 215 13.08 -11.25 1.02
C TYR A 215 12.08 -11.55 -0.10
N LEU A 216 11.82 -12.84 -0.33
CA LEU A 216 10.84 -13.33 -1.28
C LEU A 216 9.85 -14.23 -0.54
N ILE A 217 8.55 -13.92 -0.67
CA ILE A 217 7.46 -14.70 -0.09
C ILE A 217 6.65 -15.31 -1.23
N GLY A 218 6.46 -16.63 -1.19
CA GLY A 218 5.59 -17.35 -2.11
C GLY A 218 5.94 -18.83 -2.28
N PRO A 219 5.24 -19.53 -3.18
CA PRO A 219 4.17 -18.98 -4.03
C PRO A 219 2.91 -18.61 -3.22
N LEU A 220 2.29 -17.49 -3.57
CA LEU A 220 0.95 -17.09 -3.13
C LEU A 220 -0.08 -18.01 -3.81
N LEU A 221 -1.16 -18.31 -3.09
CA LEU A 221 -2.22 -19.24 -3.53
C LEU A 221 -3.08 -18.67 -4.66
#